data_AF-A0A0U2P378-F1
#
_entry.id   AF-A0A0U2P378-F1
#
_cell.length_a   1.000
_cell.length_b   1.000
_cell.length_c   1.000
_cell.angle_alpha   90.00
_cell.angle_beta   90.00
_cell.angle_gamma   90.00
#
_symmetry.space_group_name_H-M   'P 1'
#
loop_
_entity.id
_entity.type
_entity.pdbx_description
1 polymer ?
#
loop_
_entity_poly.entity_id
_entity_poly.type
_entity_poly.pdbx_seq_one_letter_code
_entity_poly.pdbx_strand_id
1 'polypeptide(L)'
;TVLRNTSVGTTSRFYFITNADGSWDAAKSQSFTTAANSYYEEYTVDMSGVAGWTGTLSQLRFDPPGTSGPTSVEVLDHADLKPGNGLTISAWVYPERTGGLTIVNKGGSNQDYILQLNSNSQLEFRMNDLTPAAVTGPMLPQGTWSMVTAVYDKASSMLKLYVNGILVASKSVTGGTVSYDGSSLFIGYASSTWVGLLDEVSFYAGSRTNAQVLDLWNGTGTPSPQPTVTATVTQTPTPTLTPTLTLTGPAPSATPTPTGDARWGDGGDNDLTVSSGVTFNISTQNTSPHSCSQGGDGVAYSVTSLGSTVAILSATPASGCLNEGDEVMLINLQGTSASSYSTGNYEFLRVAHNVTTSQVSFTTQKTRFYGSSFQSDAGVGTGAG
;
A
#
# COMPACT_ATOMS: atom_id res chain seq x y z
N THR A 1 -7.71 27.63 0.77
CA THR A 1 -7.10 27.08 -0.47
C THR A 1 -7.89 27.57 -1.65
N VAL A 2 -7.22 27.95 -2.75
CA VAL A 2 -7.91 28.28 -4.01
C VAL A 2 -8.15 27.01 -4.81
N LEU A 3 -9.40 26.80 -5.23
CA LEU A 3 -9.83 25.61 -5.98
C LEU A 3 -10.73 26.04 -7.13
N ARG A 4 -10.66 25.29 -8.23
CA ARG A 4 -11.63 25.34 -9.31
C ARG A 4 -12.28 23.96 -9.43
N ASN A 5 -13.59 23.88 -9.24
CA ASN A 5 -14.34 22.65 -9.37
C ASN A 5 -15.06 22.66 -10.73
N THR A 6 -14.56 21.88 -11.66
CA THR A 6 -15.19 21.69 -12.99
C THR A 6 -16.16 20.50 -13.02
N SER A 7 -16.35 19.83 -11.88
CA SER A 7 -17.26 18.68 -11.75
C SER A 7 -18.65 19.10 -11.27
N VAL A 8 -19.60 18.17 -11.30
CA VAL A 8 -20.96 18.38 -10.75
C VAL A 8 -21.06 18.03 -9.26
N GLY A 9 -20.01 17.45 -8.68
CA GLY A 9 -20.00 17.10 -7.26
C GLY A 9 -19.77 18.34 -6.40
N THR A 10 -20.43 18.37 -5.24
CA THR A 10 -20.51 19.57 -4.39
C THR A 10 -19.91 19.40 -3.00
N THR A 11 -19.34 18.24 -2.70
CA THR A 11 -18.78 17.95 -1.38
C THR A 11 -17.31 17.59 -1.51
N SER A 12 -16.45 18.40 -0.93
CA SER A 12 -15.03 18.09 -0.76
C SER A 12 -14.73 17.79 0.70
N ARG A 13 -13.61 17.10 0.94
CA ARG A 13 -13.19 16.78 2.31
C ARG A 13 -11.72 17.09 2.49
N PHE A 14 -11.42 17.71 3.61
CA PHE A 14 -10.07 18.02 4.03
C PHE A 14 -9.71 17.10 5.19
N TYR A 15 -8.58 16.42 5.10
CA TYR A 15 -8.05 15.53 6.13
C TYR A 15 -6.72 16.07 6.63
N PHE A 16 -6.37 15.68 7.86
CA PHE A 16 -5.05 15.96 8.42
C PHE A 16 -4.56 14.81 9.30
N ILE A 17 -3.25 14.80 9.52
CA ILE A 17 -2.62 14.04 10.59
C ILE A 17 -1.63 14.93 11.34
N THR A 18 -1.22 14.48 12.53
CA THR A 18 -0.30 15.23 13.40
C THR A 18 0.97 14.43 13.64
N ASN A 19 1.99 15.07 14.21
CA ASN A 19 3.17 14.34 14.68
C ASN A 19 2.86 13.32 15.78
N ALA A 20 1.78 13.54 16.55
CA ALA A 20 1.36 12.67 17.65
C ALA A 20 0.50 11.49 17.17
N ASP A 21 -0.19 11.65 16.04
CA ASP A 21 -1.12 10.68 15.48
C ASP A 21 -1.08 10.76 13.95
N GLY A 22 -0.39 9.78 13.36
CA GLY A 22 -0.20 9.64 11.91
C GLY A 22 -1.27 8.80 11.20
N SER A 23 -2.33 8.37 11.89
CA SER A 23 -3.37 7.53 11.29
C SER A 23 -4.41 8.37 10.53
N TRP A 24 -4.65 8.09 9.26
CA TRP A 24 -5.75 8.73 8.54
C TRP A 24 -7.11 8.17 8.98
N ASP A 25 -7.99 9.01 9.51
CA ASP A 25 -9.36 8.62 9.90
C ASP A 25 -10.37 9.76 9.68
N ALA A 26 -11.66 9.43 9.83
CA ALA A 26 -12.75 10.39 9.65
C ALA A 26 -12.84 11.45 10.76
N ALA A 27 -12.30 11.18 11.95
CA ALA A 27 -12.29 12.13 13.06
C ALA A 27 -11.26 13.26 12.83
N LYS A 28 -10.23 13.01 12.03
CA LYS A 28 -9.26 14.01 11.57
C LYS A 28 -9.58 14.56 10.18
N SER A 29 -10.85 14.91 9.99
CA SER A 29 -11.32 15.45 8.70
C SER A 29 -12.48 16.43 8.87
N GLN A 30 -12.64 17.31 7.88
CA GLN A 30 -13.76 18.24 7.77
C GLN A 30 -14.26 18.27 6.33
N SER A 31 -15.56 18.06 6.15
CA SER A 31 -16.22 18.26 4.86
C SER A 31 -16.61 19.71 4.68
N PHE A 32 -16.53 20.18 3.43
CA PHE A 32 -17.01 21.49 3.04
C PHE A 32 -17.64 21.45 1.65
N THR A 33 -18.54 22.41 1.40
CA THR A 33 -19.26 22.49 0.14
C THR A 33 -18.42 23.22 -0.90
N THR A 34 -18.36 22.65 -2.09
CA THR A 34 -17.81 23.26 -3.29
C THR A 34 -18.91 23.42 -4.33
N ALA A 35 -18.77 24.41 -5.22
CA ALA A 35 -19.69 24.63 -6.32
C ALA A 35 -18.95 24.52 -7.65
N ALA A 36 -19.63 24.02 -8.68
CA ALA A 36 -19.08 24.01 -10.03
C ALA A 36 -18.79 25.47 -10.47
N ASN A 37 -17.56 25.77 -10.85
CA ASN A 37 -17.13 27.12 -11.19
C ASN A 37 -16.15 27.15 -12.38
N SER A 38 -16.13 28.29 -13.09
CA SER A 38 -15.25 28.53 -14.23
C SER A 38 -13.98 29.28 -13.86
N TYR A 39 -13.87 29.73 -12.62
CA TYR A 39 -12.76 30.52 -12.06
C TYR A 39 -12.26 29.91 -10.76
N TYR A 40 -11.08 30.36 -10.30
CA TYR A 40 -10.55 29.98 -9.00
C TYR A 40 -11.28 30.67 -7.87
N GLU A 41 -11.70 29.89 -6.89
CA GLU A 41 -12.44 30.37 -5.73
C GLU A 41 -11.70 29.97 -4.46
N GLU A 42 -11.63 30.88 -3.48
CA GLU A 42 -11.05 30.61 -2.18
C GLU A 42 -12.08 29.91 -1.28
N TYR A 43 -11.71 28.73 -0.79
CA TYR A 43 -12.51 27.99 0.18
C TYR A 43 -11.88 28.09 1.58
N THR A 44 -12.71 28.46 2.54
CA THR A 44 -12.39 28.46 3.98
C THR A 44 -13.05 27.26 4.63
N VAL A 45 -12.26 26.43 5.31
CA VAL A 45 -12.73 25.25 6.02
C VAL A 45 -12.59 25.51 7.52
N ASP A 46 -13.71 25.54 8.24
CA ASP A 46 -13.70 25.71 9.69
C ASP A 46 -13.34 24.40 10.37
N MET A 47 -12.13 24.35 10.93
CA MET A 47 -11.58 23.19 11.63
C MET A 47 -11.79 23.27 13.15
N SER A 48 -12.37 24.35 13.68
CA SER A 48 -12.47 24.60 15.12
C SER A 48 -13.28 23.54 15.88
N GLY A 49 -14.23 22.90 15.20
CA GLY A 49 -15.03 21.81 15.74
C GLY A 49 -14.37 20.42 15.68
N VAL A 50 -13.21 20.29 15.03
CA VAL A 50 -12.55 19.00 14.83
C VAL A 50 -11.59 18.74 15.97
N ALA A 51 -11.98 17.86 16.91
CA ALA A 51 -11.24 17.62 18.15
C ALA A 51 -9.75 17.25 17.94
N GLY A 52 -9.42 16.58 16.84
CA GLY A 52 -8.05 16.22 16.49
C GLY A 52 -7.19 17.38 15.97
N TRP A 53 -7.79 18.53 15.62
CA TRP A 53 -7.11 19.68 15.01
C TRP A 53 -6.29 20.46 16.05
N THR A 54 -5.25 19.82 16.58
CA THR A 54 -4.41 20.30 17.66
C THR A 54 -2.95 19.91 17.41
N GLY A 55 -2.03 20.55 18.14
CA GLY A 55 -0.60 20.26 18.03
C GLY A 55 0.01 20.64 16.68
N THR A 56 1.04 19.91 16.26
CA THR A 56 1.75 20.12 14.99
C THR A 56 1.20 19.18 13.93
N LEU A 57 0.60 19.75 12.89
CA LEU A 57 0.16 19.02 11.71
C LEU A 57 1.37 18.51 10.92
N SER A 58 1.33 17.26 10.49
CA SER A 58 2.43 16.60 9.76
C SER A 58 2.13 16.42 8.28
N GLN A 59 0.89 16.06 7.93
CA GLN A 59 0.40 16.00 6.56
C GLN A 59 -1.04 16.47 6.46
N LEU A 60 -1.39 16.96 5.28
CA LEU A 60 -2.74 17.39 4.90
C LEU A 60 -3.14 16.62 3.64
N ARG A 61 -4.40 16.21 3.57
CA ARG A 61 -4.96 15.54 2.40
C ARG A 61 -6.24 16.25 1.97
N PHE A 62 -6.44 16.33 0.67
CA PHE A 62 -7.60 16.96 0.08
C PHE A 62 -8.32 16.00 -0.87
N ASP A 63 -9.58 15.72 -0.57
CA ASP A 63 -10.47 14.87 -1.35
C ASP A 63 -11.45 15.76 -2.13
N PRO A 64 -11.24 15.97 -3.44
CA PRO A 64 -12.17 16.70 -4.28
C PRO A 64 -13.50 15.94 -4.42
N PRO A 65 -14.57 16.60 -4.93
CA PRO A 65 -15.87 15.95 -5.03
C PRO A 65 -15.84 14.77 -5.99
N GLY A 66 -16.18 13.59 -5.47
CA GLY A 66 -16.28 12.36 -6.25
C GLY A 66 -17.50 12.38 -7.16
N THR A 67 -17.31 12.63 -8.45
CA THR A 67 -18.30 12.32 -9.49
C THR A 67 -17.61 11.67 -10.68
N SER A 68 -18.34 10.86 -11.42
CA SER A 68 -17.86 10.23 -12.66
C SER A 68 -17.49 11.31 -13.67
N GLY A 69 -16.20 11.54 -13.84
CA GLY A 69 -15.64 12.51 -14.77
C GLY A 69 -14.16 12.76 -14.49
N PRO A 70 -13.40 13.29 -15.46
CA PRO A 70 -12.00 13.64 -15.29
C PRO A 70 -11.83 14.73 -14.23
N THR A 71 -11.52 14.36 -12.99
CA THR A 71 -11.14 15.30 -11.93
C THR A 71 -9.63 15.53 -11.97
N SER A 72 -9.21 16.79 -11.98
CA SER A 72 -7.81 17.18 -11.91
C SER A 72 -7.57 18.12 -10.74
N VAL A 73 -6.33 18.12 -10.23
CA VAL A 73 -5.86 19.13 -9.29
C VAL A 73 -4.85 20.00 -10.00
N GLU A 74 -5.09 21.30 -10.04
CA GLU A 74 -4.12 22.28 -10.54
C GLU A 74 -3.36 22.91 -9.37
N VAL A 75 -2.04 22.88 -9.45
CA VAL A 75 -1.12 23.57 -8.54
C VAL A 75 -0.45 24.67 -9.35
N LEU A 76 -0.70 25.91 -8.95
CA LEU A 76 -0.15 27.09 -9.63
C LEU A 76 1.38 27.01 -9.71
N ASP A 77 1.93 27.63 -10.75
CA ASP A 77 3.37 27.69 -10.96
C ASP A 77 4.10 28.27 -9.72
N HIS A 78 5.16 27.59 -9.31
CA HIS A 78 5.95 27.96 -8.14
C HIS A 78 7.41 27.54 -8.31
N ALA A 79 8.33 28.25 -7.67
CA ALA A 79 9.77 27.96 -7.77
C ALA A 79 10.13 26.55 -7.27
N ASP A 80 9.42 26.06 -6.25
CA ASP A 80 9.65 24.71 -5.69
C ASP A 80 9.33 23.58 -6.68
N LEU A 81 8.50 23.87 -7.70
CA LEU A 81 8.17 22.92 -8.77
C LEU A 81 9.21 22.92 -9.90
N LYS A 82 10.32 23.66 -9.75
CA LYS A 82 11.39 23.85 -10.75
C LYS A 82 12.77 23.48 -10.19
N PRO A 83 12.97 22.27 -9.65
CA PRO A 83 14.19 21.93 -8.93
C PRO A 83 15.41 21.82 -9.84
N GLY A 84 16.50 22.45 -9.45
CA GLY A 84 17.75 22.49 -10.23
C GLY A 84 18.66 21.27 -10.10
N ASN A 85 18.46 20.42 -9.09
CA ASN A 85 19.38 19.32 -8.71
C ASN A 85 18.73 17.93 -8.75
N GLY A 86 17.77 17.73 -9.65
CA GLY A 86 16.98 16.50 -9.72
C GLY A 86 15.67 16.62 -8.95
N LEU A 87 14.82 15.61 -9.11
CA LEU A 87 13.47 15.60 -8.53
C LEU A 87 12.99 14.18 -8.29
N THR A 88 12.00 14.06 -7.41
CA THR A 88 11.27 12.81 -7.17
C THR A 88 9.78 13.08 -7.10
N ILE A 89 8.99 12.28 -7.83
CA ILE A 89 7.52 12.30 -7.81
C ILE A 89 7.06 10.92 -7.38
N SER A 90 6.16 10.83 -6.41
CA SER A 90 5.55 9.57 -5.98
C SER A 90 4.04 9.69 -5.95
N ALA A 91 3.32 8.61 -6.26
CA ALA A 91 1.87 8.54 -6.12
C ALA A 91 1.43 7.08 -5.97
N TRP A 92 0.43 6.83 -5.14
CA TRP A 92 -0.38 5.63 -5.26
C TRP A 92 -1.35 5.81 -6.44
N VAL A 93 -1.41 4.81 -7.30
CA VAL A 93 -2.27 4.82 -8.50
C VAL A 93 -3.10 3.54 -8.60
N TYR A 94 -4.35 3.68 -8.98
CA TYR A 94 -5.30 2.60 -9.25
C TYR A 94 -5.91 2.83 -10.63
N PRO A 95 -5.27 2.38 -11.73
CA PRO A 95 -5.80 2.63 -13.06
C PRO A 95 -7.06 1.79 -13.31
N GLU A 96 -8.12 2.43 -13.79
CA GLU A 96 -9.39 1.78 -14.16
C GLU A 96 -9.56 1.66 -15.68
N ARG A 97 -8.54 2.06 -16.45
CA ARG A 97 -8.52 1.92 -17.91
C ARG A 97 -7.10 1.67 -18.39
N THR A 98 -6.99 1.01 -19.54
CA THR A 98 -5.74 0.88 -20.29
C THR A 98 -5.53 2.07 -21.23
N GLY A 99 -4.29 2.26 -21.69
CA GLY A 99 -3.89 3.35 -22.59
C GLY A 99 -3.25 4.52 -21.86
N GLY A 100 -3.15 5.65 -22.58
CA GLY A 100 -2.51 6.86 -22.05
C GLY A 100 -3.31 7.44 -20.89
N LEU A 101 -2.68 7.64 -19.74
CA LEU A 101 -3.26 8.23 -18.52
C LEU A 101 -2.20 9.07 -17.78
N THR A 102 -2.43 10.36 -17.62
CA THR A 102 -1.49 11.26 -16.92
C THR A 102 -1.67 11.18 -15.41
N ILE A 103 -0.58 11.00 -14.67
CA ILE A 103 -0.58 11.01 -13.20
C ILE A 103 -0.20 12.42 -12.70
N VAL A 104 0.94 12.96 -13.16
CA VAL A 104 1.40 14.33 -12.89
C VAL A 104 2.00 14.93 -14.16
N ASN A 105 1.70 16.20 -14.46
CA ASN A 105 2.27 16.93 -15.58
C ASN A 105 2.61 18.38 -15.20
N LYS A 106 3.85 18.81 -15.47
CA LYS A 106 4.30 20.21 -15.40
C LYS A 106 4.83 20.62 -16.77
N GLY A 107 4.54 21.85 -17.17
CA GLY A 107 4.96 22.40 -18.47
C GLY A 107 3.97 22.17 -19.60
N GLY A 108 2.79 21.57 -19.31
CA GLY A 108 1.75 21.35 -20.31
C GLY A 108 2.26 20.54 -21.51
N SER A 109 2.33 21.16 -22.68
CA SER A 109 2.87 20.56 -23.90
C SER A 109 4.41 20.49 -23.93
N ASN A 110 5.09 21.37 -23.20
CA ASN A 110 6.55 21.35 -23.06
C ASN A 110 7.02 20.12 -22.27
N GLN A 111 6.16 19.63 -21.36
CA GLN A 111 6.44 18.47 -20.49
C GLN A 111 7.81 18.62 -19.82
N ASP A 112 8.00 19.74 -19.11
CA ASP A 112 9.15 19.98 -18.22
C ASP A 112 9.44 18.71 -17.40
N TYR A 113 8.36 18.11 -16.88
CA TYR A 113 8.31 16.71 -16.48
C TYR A 113 6.88 16.16 -16.51
N ILE A 114 6.75 14.90 -16.89
CA ILE A 114 5.47 14.17 -16.86
C ILE A 114 5.67 12.74 -16.38
N LEU A 115 4.85 12.32 -15.41
CA LEU A 115 4.68 10.95 -14.97
C LEU A 115 3.32 10.44 -15.47
N GLN A 116 3.32 9.36 -16.24
CA GLN A 116 2.13 8.88 -16.93
C GLN A 116 2.17 7.38 -17.17
N LEU A 117 1.01 6.83 -17.54
CA LEU A 117 0.94 5.64 -18.38
C LEU A 117 0.94 6.10 -19.83
N ASN A 118 1.82 5.53 -20.66
CA ASN A 118 1.87 5.85 -22.09
C ASN A 118 0.70 5.17 -22.85
N SER A 119 0.62 5.35 -24.17
CA SER A 119 -0.44 4.75 -25.00
C SER A 119 -0.51 3.22 -24.93
N ASN A 120 0.56 2.56 -24.50
CA ASN A 120 0.65 1.11 -24.30
C ASN A 120 0.40 0.69 -22.84
N SER A 121 -0.10 1.60 -21.99
CA SER A 121 -0.32 1.40 -20.54
C SER A 121 0.95 1.18 -19.71
N GLN A 122 2.12 1.47 -20.27
CA GLN A 122 3.40 1.33 -19.57
C GLN A 122 3.69 2.58 -18.75
N LEU A 123 4.19 2.40 -17.53
CA LEU A 123 4.66 3.51 -16.72
C LEU A 123 5.80 4.23 -17.44
N GLU A 124 5.67 5.53 -17.61
CA GLU A 124 6.65 6.37 -18.30
C GLU A 124 6.91 7.63 -17.49
N PHE A 125 8.20 7.96 -17.35
CA PHE A 125 8.64 9.26 -16.86
C PHE A 125 9.42 9.96 -17.95
N ARG A 126 9.03 11.20 -18.26
CA ARG A 126 9.56 11.97 -19.37
C ARG A 126 9.90 13.41 -18.96
N MET A 127 10.99 13.91 -19.49
CA MET A 127 11.46 15.29 -19.41
C MET A 127 12.05 15.66 -20.77
N ASN A 128 11.42 16.57 -21.51
CA ASN A 128 11.75 16.79 -22.93
C ASN A 128 13.12 17.41 -23.20
N ASP A 129 13.70 18.10 -22.21
CA ASP A 129 15.06 18.67 -22.31
C ASP A 129 16.18 17.63 -22.17
N LEU A 130 15.83 16.38 -21.84
CA LEU A 130 16.79 15.29 -21.68
C LEU A 130 16.86 14.42 -22.94
N THR A 131 18.00 13.75 -23.14
CA THR A 131 18.22 12.80 -24.24
C THR A 131 18.76 11.47 -23.71
N PRO A 132 18.04 10.35 -23.87
CA PRO A 132 16.64 10.28 -24.33
C PRO A 132 15.70 10.96 -23.34
N ALA A 133 14.59 11.52 -23.86
CA ALA A 133 13.65 12.29 -23.07
C ALA A 133 12.81 11.46 -22.08
N ALA A 134 12.87 10.12 -22.15
CA ALA A 134 12.01 9.27 -21.34
C ALA A 134 12.69 7.97 -20.90
N VAL A 135 12.19 7.45 -19.77
CA VAL A 135 12.36 6.07 -19.32
C VAL A 135 10.98 5.41 -19.26
N THR A 136 10.90 4.17 -19.75
CA THR A 136 9.66 3.39 -19.78
C THR A 136 9.85 2.12 -18.97
N GLY A 137 8.91 1.84 -18.09
CA GLY A 137 8.86 0.67 -17.22
C GLY A 137 7.79 -0.35 -17.65
N PRO A 138 7.32 -1.20 -16.72
CA PRO A 138 6.31 -2.21 -16.98
C PRO A 138 4.92 -1.60 -17.18
N MET A 139 4.00 -2.41 -17.69
CA MET A 139 2.56 -2.11 -17.66
C MET A 139 2.04 -2.26 -16.23
N LEU A 140 1.22 -1.31 -15.77
CA LEU A 140 0.57 -1.42 -14.46
C LEU A 140 -0.72 -2.23 -14.56
N PRO A 141 -1.03 -3.07 -13.55
CA PRO A 141 -2.30 -3.80 -13.50
C PRO A 141 -3.48 -2.85 -13.31
N GLN A 142 -4.55 -3.06 -14.10
CA GLN A 142 -5.82 -2.37 -13.90
C GLN A 142 -6.51 -2.88 -12.64
N GLY A 143 -7.22 -2.01 -11.93
CA GLY A 143 -8.00 -2.40 -10.77
C GLY A 143 -7.15 -2.79 -9.54
N THR A 144 -5.88 -2.37 -9.52
CA THR A 144 -4.92 -2.72 -8.47
C THR A 144 -4.11 -1.49 -8.07
N TRP A 145 -3.97 -1.25 -6.77
CA TRP A 145 -3.10 -0.19 -6.26
C TRP A 145 -1.64 -0.51 -6.51
N SER A 146 -0.91 0.47 -7.02
CA SER A 146 0.55 0.44 -7.14
C SER A 146 1.12 1.78 -6.71
N MET A 147 2.15 1.80 -5.87
CA MET A 147 2.89 3.03 -5.64
C MET A 147 3.92 3.19 -6.75
N VAL A 148 3.80 4.24 -7.55
CA VAL A 148 4.79 4.57 -8.58
C VAL A 148 5.66 5.72 -8.10
N THR A 149 6.96 5.62 -8.37
CA THR A 149 7.90 6.70 -8.08
C THR A 149 8.79 6.94 -9.29
N ALA A 150 8.90 8.20 -9.70
CA ALA A 150 9.80 8.67 -10.73
C ALA A 150 10.91 9.52 -10.12
N VAL A 151 12.15 9.26 -10.48
CA VAL A 151 13.33 9.99 -10.00
C VAL A 151 14.14 10.48 -11.19
N TYR A 152 14.42 11.78 -11.23
CA TYR A 152 15.52 12.33 -12.03
C TYR A 152 16.69 12.64 -11.09
N ASP A 153 17.76 11.88 -11.24
CA ASP A 153 19.01 12.06 -10.52
C ASP A 153 20.01 12.80 -11.41
N LYS A 154 20.10 14.12 -11.24
CA LYS A 154 21.00 14.97 -12.02
C LYS A 154 22.47 14.62 -11.79
N ALA A 155 22.84 14.26 -10.55
CA ALA A 155 24.23 13.97 -10.19
C ALA A 155 24.76 12.74 -10.93
N SER A 156 23.93 11.69 -11.05
CA SER A 156 24.27 10.49 -11.84
C SER A 156 23.78 10.54 -13.30
N SER A 157 23.06 11.60 -13.68
CA SER A 157 22.41 11.76 -14.99
C SER A 157 21.54 10.55 -15.36
N MET A 158 20.64 10.19 -14.46
CA MET A 158 19.76 9.02 -14.59
C MET A 158 18.29 9.39 -14.39
N LEU A 159 17.43 8.86 -15.26
CA LEU A 159 16.00 8.69 -14.99
C LEU A 159 15.77 7.30 -14.40
N LYS A 160 14.90 7.19 -13.40
CA LYS A 160 14.57 5.93 -12.72
C LYS A 160 13.07 5.86 -12.46
N LEU A 161 12.51 4.66 -12.60
CA LEU A 161 11.13 4.34 -12.26
C LEU A 161 11.11 3.21 -11.24
N TYR A 162 10.25 3.35 -10.24
CA TYR A 162 10.02 2.37 -9.20
C TYR A 162 8.53 2.03 -9.14
N VAL A 163 8.23 0.77 -8.83
CA VAL A 163 6.89 0.28 -8.52
C VAL A 163 6.97 -0.44 -7.18
N ASN A 164 6.15 -0.03 -6.22
CA ASN A 164 6.10 -0.59 -4.87
C ASN A 164 7.48 -0.63 -4.21
N GLY A 165 8.21 0.49 -4.29
CA GLY A 165 9.56 0.63 -3.71
C GLY A 165 10.71 -0.02 -4.50
N ILE A 166 10.41 -0.83 -5.52
CA ILE A 166 11.42 -1.59 -6.29
C ILE A 166 11.76 -0.87 -7.60
N LEU A 167 13.05 -0.74 -7.92
CA LEU A 167 13.51 -0.18 -9.19
C LEU A 167 13.12 -1.11 -10.35
N VAL A 168 12.27 -0.63 -11.26
CA VAL A 168 11.77 -1.42 -12.40
C VAL A 168 12.34 -0.98 -13.74
N ALA A 169 12.81 0.27 -13.85
CA ALA A 169 13.49 0.76 -15.05
C ALA A 169 14.44 1.90 -14.72
N SER A 170 15.52 2.00 -15.50
CA SER A 170 16.43 3.14 -15.41
C SER A 170 17.04 3.46 -16.77
N LYS A 171 17.43 4.71 -16.97
CA LYS A 171 18.01 5.19 -18.23
C LYS A 171 19.00 6.31 -17.98
N SER A 172 20.21 6.19 -18.53
CA SER A 172 21.17 7.30 -18.56
C SER A 172 20.70 8.37 -19.54
N VAL A 173 20.88 9.63 -19.19
CA VAL A 173 20.44 10.78 -19.97
C VAL A 173 21.54 11.83 -20.11
N THR A 174 21.46 12.62 -21.17
CA THR A 174 22.23 13.85 -21.37
C THR A 174 21.25 15.03 -21.52
N GLY A 175 21.72 16.28 -21.57
CA GLY A 175 20.83 17.46 -21.70
C GLY A 175 21.22 18.67 -20.86
N GLY A 176 22.14 18.52 -19.91
CA GLY A 176 22.76 19.63 -19.17
C GLY A 176 21.82 20.34 -18.18
N THR A 177 20.94 21.20 -18.68
CA THR A 177 20.03 22.05 -17.89
C THR A 177 18.59 21.83 -18.31
N VAL A 178 17.74 21.46 -17.36
CA VAL A 178 16.28 21.41 -17.55
C VAL A 178 15.74 22.84 -17.43
N SER A 179 15.01 23.29 -18.44
CA SER A 179 14.35 24.59 -18.50
C SER A 179 12.88 24.43 -18.11
N TYR A 180 12.49 25.02 -16.99
CA TYR A 180 11.09 24.99 -16.54
C TYR A 180 10.35 26.24 -16.98
N ASP A 181 9.17 26.07 -17.57
CA ASP A 181 8.33 27.19 -17.96
C ASP A 181 7.46 27.72 -16.80
N GLY A 182 6.58 28.70 -17.09
CA GLY A 182 5.62 29.28 -16.14
C GLY A 182 4.26 28.57 -16.05
N SER A 183 4.10 27.39 -16.65
CA SER A 183 2.84 26.64 -16.65
C SER A 183 2.59 25.97 -15.30
N SER A 184 1.33 25.90 -14.85
CA SER A 184 0.92 25.16 -13.65
C SER A 184 1.28 23.67 -13.72
N LEU A 185 1.36 23.03 -12.56
CA LEU A 185 1.39 21.58 -12.43
C LEU A 185 -0.04 21.05 -12.35
N PHE A 186 -0.31 19.93 -13.01
CA PHE A 186 -1.58 19.23 -12.95
C PHE A 186 -1.38 17.81 -12.43
N ILE A 187 -2.26 17.39 -11.52
CA ILE A 187 -2.41 16.00 -11.09
C ILE A 187 -3.64 15.44 -11.80
N GLY A 188 -3.46 14.29 -12.44
CA GLY A 188 -4.51 13.59 -13.17
C GLY A 188 -4.80 14.13 -14.57
N TYR A 189 -4.12 15.17 -15.06
CA TYR A 189 -4.50 15.83 -16.33
C TYR A 189 -3.34 16.31 -17.21
N ALA A 190 -3.44 15.99 -18.50
CA ALA A 190 -2.73 16.59 -19.63
C ALA A 190 -3.54 16.34 -20.91
N SER A 191 -2.92 15.88 -22.00
CA SER A 191 -3.62 15.38 -23.19
C SER A 191 -4.45 14.11 -22.92
N SER A 192 -4.04 13.31 -21.94
CA SER A 192 -4.69 12.06 -21.54
C SER A 192 -5.08 12.10 -20.06
N THR A 193 -6.35 12.33 -19.76
CA THR A 193 -6.81 12.41 -18.37
C THR A 193 -6.75 11.06 -17.66
N TRP A 194 -6.36 11.07 -16.39
CA TRP A 194 -6.45 9.93 -15.49
C TRP A 194 -7.87 9.39 -15.40
N VAL A 195 -7.98 8.06 -15.32
CA VAL A 195 -9.23 7.33 -15.09
C VAL A 195 -8.92 6.24 -14.08
N GLY A 196 -9.41 6.42 -12.86
CA GLY A 196 -9.13 5.58 -11.70
C GLY A 196 -8.86 6.42 -10.45
N LEU A 197 -8.20 5.85 -9.46
CA LEU A 197 -7.91 6.53 -8.19
C LEU A 197 -6.44 6.93 -8.08
N LEU A 198 -6.20 8.05 -7.41
CA LEU A 198 -4.88 8.55 -7.05
C LEU A 198 -4.87 8.83 -5.54
N ASP A 199 -3.77 8.51 -4.86
CA ASP A 199 -3.57 8.87 -3.45
C ASP A 199 -2.11 9.21 -3.17
N GLU A 200 -1.85 9.94 -2.08
CA GLU A 200 -0.51 10.32 -1.59
C GLU A 200 0.44 10.88 -2.66
N VAL A 201 -0.09 11.72 -3.56
CA VAL A 201 0.74 12.36 -4.60
C VAL A 201 1.72 13.32 -3.94
N SER A 202 3.00 13.01 -4.07
CA SER A 202 4.11 13.69 -3.40
C SER A 202 5.15 14.17 -4.40
N PHE A 203 5.66 15.38 -4.17
CA PHE A 203 6.76 15.97 -4.94
C PHE A 203 7.92 16.31 -4.01
N TYR A 204 9.14 15.99 -4.43
CA TYR A 204 10.36 16.32 -3.69
C TYR A 204 11.36 17.00 -4.62
N ALA A 205 11.87 18.15 -4.18
CA ALA A 205 13.05 18.76 -4.77
C ALA A 205 14.28 17.90 -4.42
N GLY A 206 14.88 17.27 -5.41
CA GLY A 206 16.02 16.36 -5.25
C GLY A 206 15.70 14.89 -5.58
N SER A 207 16.77 14.13 -5.88
CA SER A 207 16.68 12.70 -6.13
C SER A 207 16.66 11.89 -4.83
N ARG A 208 15.73 10.95 -4.73
CA ARG A 208 15.71 9.93 -3.68
C ARG A 208 16.56 8.72 -4.08
N THR A 209 17.26 8.13 -3.12
CA THR A 209 18.01 6.88 -3.31
C THR A 209 17.06 5.67 -3.32
N ASN A 210 17.54 4.51 -3.78
CA ASN A 210 16.73 3.27 -3.76
C ASN A 210 16.18 2.96 -2.36
N ALA A 211 16.99 3.13 -1.31
CA ALA A 211 16.56 2.90 0.06
C ALA A 211 15.46 3.90 0.49
N GLN A 212 15.62 5.18 0.16
CA GLN A 212 14.62 6.19 0.48
C GLN A 212 13.30 5.98 -0.29
N VAL A 213 13.34 5.47 -1.53
CA VAL A 213 12.12 5.12 -2.26
C VAL A 213 11.44 3.90 -1.65
N LEU A 214 12.21 2.92 -1.16
CA LEU A 214 11.67 1.80 -0.41
C LEU A 214 11.04 2.26 0.92
N ASP A 215 11.67 3.19 1.62
CA ASP A 215 11.12 3.78 2.86
C ASP A 215 9.84 4.57 2.59
N LEU A 216 9.74 5.31 1.49
CA LEU A 216 8.50 5.98 1.06
C LEU A 216 7.37 4.97 0.84
N TRP A 217 7.69 3.81 0.25
CA TRP A 217 6.71 2.75 0.04
C TRP A 217 6.26 2.12 1.37
N ASN A 218 7.20 1.77 2.25
CA ASN A 218 6.89 1.19 3.55
C ASN A 218 6.16 2.16 4.48
N GLY A 219 6.42 3.45 4.36
CA GLY A 219 5.84 4.49 5.20
C GLY A 219 4.44 4.93 4.79
N THR A 220 3.99 4.60 3.57
CA THR A 220 2.65 4.92 3.08
C THR A 220 1.84 3.62 2.99
N GLY A 221 0.86 3.44 3.87
CA GLY A 221 -0.01 2.27 3.82
C GLY A 221 -0.75 2.18 2.48
N THR A 222 -1.02 0.96 1.98
CA THR A 222 -1.76 0.78 0.73
C THR A 222 -3.17 1.39 0.84
N PRO A 223 -3.57 2.29 -0.07
CA PRO A 223 -4.89 2.91 -0.01
C PRO A 223 -6.03 1.92 -0.24
N SER A 224 -7.23 2.26 0.23
CA SER A 224 -8.45 1.51 -0.07
C SER A 224 -8.99 1.92 -1.45
N PRO A 225 -9.35 0.97 -2.34
CA PRO A 225 -9.92 1.26 -3.66
C PRO A 225 -11.38 1.78 -3.58
N GLN A 226 -11.95 1.93 -2.39
CA GLN A 226 -13.27 2.53 -2.21
C GLN A 226 -13.15 3.76 -1.30
N PRO A 227 -13.69 4.94 -1.68
CA PRO A 227 -13.89 6.01 -0.72
C PRO A 227 -14.78 5.44 0.38
N THR A 228 -14.23 5.28 1.58
CA THR A 228 -14.97 4.71 2.69
C THR A 228 -15.96 5.76 3.15
N VAL A 229 -17.17 5.74 2.60
CA VAL A 229 -18.31 6.37 3.27
C VAL A 229 -18.63 5.47 4.45
N THR A 230 -17.94 5.65 5.57
CA THR A 230 -18.40 5.09 6.84
C THR A 230 -19.71 5.80 7.16
N ALA A 231 -20.83 5.25 6.71
CA ALA A 231 -22.13 5.65 7.19
C ALA A 231 -22.20 5.19 8.66
N THR A 232 -21.90 6.10 9.58
CA THR A 232 -22.24 5.90 11.00
C THR A 232 -23.76 5.93 11.09
N VAL A 233 -24.39 4.76 11.03
CA VAL A 233 -25.80 4.62 11.38
C VAL A 233 -25.89 4.83 12.89
N THR A 234 -26.26 6.04 13.32
CA THR A 234 -26.64 6.30 14.71
C THR A 234 -27.99 5.63 14.96
N GLN A 235 -27.98 4.32 15.24
CA GLN A 235 -29.14 3.66 15.81
C GLN A 235 -29.21 4.01 17.30
N THR A 236 -30.23 4.78 17.66
CA THR A 236 -30.64 4.92 19.06
C THR A 236 -31.12 3.54 19.52
N PRO A 237 -30.49 2.91 20.54
CA PRO A 237 -30.86 1.56 20.95
C PRO A 237 -32.27 1.57 21.54
N THR A 238 -33.21 0.96 20.82
CA THR A 238 -34.46 0.45 21.40
C THR A 238 -34.14 -0.95 21.95
N PRO A 239 -34.48 -1.25 23.22
CA PRO A 239 -34.09 -2.52 23.84
C PRO A 239 -34.87 -3.67 23.22
N THR A 240 -34.18 -4.51 22.44
CA THR A 240 -34.66 -5.84 22.05
C THR A 240 -33.85 -6.86 22.82
N LEU A 241 -34.54 -7.67 23.63
CA LEU A 241 -33.95 -8.76 24.40
C LEU A 241 -33.44 -9.85 23.45
N THR A 242 -32.12 -9.96 23.34
CA THR A 242 -31.41 -11.06 22.68
C THR A 242 -30.57 -11.77 23.75
N PRO A 243 -30.53 -13.11 23.81
CA PRO A 243 -29.96 -13.83 24.97
C PRO A 243 -28.47 -13.55 25.12
N THR A 244 -28.06 -13.13 26.31
CA THR A 244 -26.66 -12.94 26.70
C THR A 244 -26.05 -14.29 27.08
N LEU A 245 -25.00 -14.72 26.36
CA LEU A 245 -24.04 -15.68 26.89
C LEU A 245 -23.02 -14.90 27.74
N THR A 246 -23.05 -15.13 29.05
CA THR A 246 -22.07 -14.60 30.00
C THR A 246 -20.75 -15.37 29.86
N LEU A 247 -19.74 -14.73 29.30
CA LEU A 247 -18.34 -15.18 29.42
C LEU A 247 -17.77 -14.66 30.74
N THR A 248 -17.64 -15.54 31.72
CA THR A 248 -16.84 -15.28 32.93
C THR A 248 -15.40 -15.73 32.66
N GLY A 249 -14.54 -14.80 32.25
CA GLY A 249 -13.10 -15.01 32.14
C GLY A 249 -12.39 -13.68 31.85
N PRO A 250 -11.20 -13.43 32.41
CA PRO A 250 -10.44 -12.22 32.11
C PRO A 250 -10.06 -12.20 30.63
N ALA A 251 -10.18 -11.03 29.99
CA ALA A 251 -9.71 -10.83 28.63
C ALA A 251 -8.20 -11.18 28.54
N PRO A 252 -7.76 -11.97 27.56
CA PRO A 252 -6.34 -12.23 27.37
C PRO A 252 -5.62 -10.92 27.06
N SER A 253 -4.57 -10.64 27.83
CA SER A 253 -3.69 -9.50 27.60
C SER A 253 -2.90 -9.77 26.32
N ALA A 254 -3.01 -8.88 25.33
CA ALA A 254 -2.16 -8.92 24.15
C ALA A 254 -0.70 -8.73 24.57
N THR A 255 0.15 -9.72 24.30
CA THR A 255 1.60 -9.59 24.45
C THR A 255 2.13 -8.70 23.32
N PRO A 256 2.90 -7.64 23.61
CA PRO A 256 3.39 -6.72 22.59
C PRO A 256 4.33 -7.42 21.60
N THR A 257 4.20 -7.07 20.33
CA THR A 257 5.15 -7.44 19.28
C THR A 257 6.52 -6.82 19.57
N PRO A 258 7.65 -7.56 19.50
CA PRO A 258 8.95 -7.01 19.82
C PRO A 258 9.36 -5.92 18.82
N THR A 259 9.49 -4.69 19.29
CA THR A 259 10.22 -3.63 18.59
C THR A 259 11.71 -3.81 18.86
N GLY A 260 12.44 -4.34 17.88
CA GLY A 260 13.91 -4.42 17.90
C GLY A 260 14.44 -5.81 17.56
N ASP A 261 15.07 -5.92 16.39
CA ASP A 261 16.12 -6.90 16.02
C ASP A 261 16.02 -8.38 16.47
N ALA A 262 14.84 -8.92 16.78
CA ALA A 262 14.67 -10.36 16.93
C ALA A 262 14.27 -10.96 15.57
N ARG A 263 15.26 -11.34 14.77
CA ARG A 263 15.07 -12.11 13.52
C ARG A 263 14.59 -13.56 13.76
N TRP A 264 14.29 -13.92 15.00
CA TRP A 264 13.87 -15.24 15.48
C TRP A 264 12.84 -15.04 16.60
N GLY A 265 11.98 -16.03 16.85
CA GLY A 265 10.91 -15.97 17.85
C GLY A 265 11.36 -15.45 19.23
N ASP A 266 10.41 -15.04 20.07
CA ASP A 266 10.69 -14.40 21.36
C ASP A 266 11.28 -15.33 22.43
N GLY A 267 11.34 -16.64 22.16
CA GLY A 267 11.84 -17.67 23.07
C GLY A 267 10.98 -17.84 24.33
N GLY A 268 9.74 -17.34 24.32
CA GLY A 268 8.82 -17.37 25.46
C GLY A 268 8.32 -18.76 25.86
N ASP A 269 8.57 -19.78 25.03
CA ASP A 269 8.21 -21.19 25.21
C ASP A 269 9.35 -22.07 25.76
N ASN A 270 10.51 -21.48 26.07
CA ASN A 270 11.76 -22.11 26.54
C ASN A 270 12.55 -22.88 25.46
N ASP A 271 13.79 -23.22 25.79
CA ASP A 271 14.70 -23.95 24.91
C ASP A 271 14.23 -25.41 24.68
N LEU A 272 14.16 -25.81 23.41
CA LEU A 272 14.11 -27.22 23.04
C LEU A 272 15.40 -27.92 23.47
N THR A 273 15.30 -28.87 24.41
CA THR A 273 16.43 -29.70 24.82
C THR A 273 16.53 -30.94 23.93
N VAL A 274 17.51 -30.96 23.01
CA VAL A 274 17.86 -32.15 22.22
C VAL A 274 19.07 -32.84 22.85
N SER A 275 18.91 -34.09 23.27
CA SER A 275 20.02 -34.87 23.84
C SER A 275 21.11 -35.14 22.81
N SER A 276 22.38 -35.09 23.23
CA SER A 276 23.51 -35.39 22.36
C SER A 276 23.37 -36.79 21.71
N GLY A 277 23.53 -36.85 20.38
CA GLY A 277 23.42 -38.09 19.61
C GLY A 277 21.99 -38.49 19.23
N VAL A 278 20.99 -37.65 19.51
CA VAL A 278 19.58 -37.88 19.13
C VAL A 278 19.17 -36.88 18.06
N THR A 279 18.49 -37.35 17.02
CA THR A 279 17.80 -36.49 16.04
C THR A 279 16.43 -36.11 16.59
N PHE A 280 16.12 -34.81 16.59
CA PHE A 280 14.77 -34.31 16.89
C PHE A 280 14.14 -33.75 15.62
N ASN A 281 13.07 -34.39 15.15
CA ASN A 281 12.30 -33.99 13.99
C ASN A 281 11.05 -33.23 14.45
N ILE A 282 11.10 -31.90 14.36
CA ILE A 282 10.01 -31.01 14.75
C ILE A 282 8.72 -31.25 13.96
N SER A 283 8.76 -31.89 12.79
CA SER A 283 7.55 -32.20 12.04
C SER A 283 6.82 -33.43 12.59
N THR A 284 7.47 -34.26 13.41
CA THR A 284 6.90 -35.51 13.93
C THR A 284 7.00 -35.68 15.45
N GLN A 285 7.76 -34.83 16.13
CA GLN A 285 8.01 -34.90 17.57
C GLN A 285 7.60 -33.58 18.24
N ASN A 286 6.79 -33.68 19.29
CA ASN A 286 6.29 -32.54 20.06
C ASN A 286 7.23 -32.17 21.21
N THR A 287 7.22 -30.90 21.61
CA THR A 287 7.82 -30.40 22.85
C THR A 287 6.73 -29.97 23.83
N SER A 288 6.90 -30.34 25.11
CA SER A 288 5.99 -29.90 26.16
C SER A 288 6.07 -28.37 26.34
N PRO A 289 4.93 -27.68 26.49
CA PRO A 289 3.57 -28.22 26.73
C PRO A 289 2.73 -28.43 25.46
N HIS A 290 3.27 -28.16 24.27
CA HIS A 290 2.53 -28.32 23.02
C HIS A 290 2.36 -29.81 22.67
N SER A 291 1.22 -30.16 22.09
CA SER A 291 0.97 -31.52 21.62
C SER A 291 0.02 -31.51 20.42
N CYS A 292 0.54 -31.92 19.28
CA CYS A 292 -0.22 -32.16 18.07
C CYS A 292 -0.32 -33.66 17.77
N SER A 293 -1.52 -34.16 17.46
CA SER A 293 -1.71 -35.57 17.10
C SER A 293 -1.37 -35.86 15.63
N GLN A 294 -1.19 -34.84 14.80
CA GLN A 294 -0.85 -34.94 13.38
C GLN A 294 0.65 -34.78 13.11
N GLY A 295 1.47 -34.55 14.14
CA GLY A 295 2.91 -34.40 13.99
C GLY A 295 3.54 -33.74 15.23
N GLY A 296 4.72 -33.15 15.04
CA GLY A 296 5.45 -32.41 16.07
C GLY A 296 5.12 -30.92 16.10
N ASP A 297 5.94 -30.10 16.75
CA ASP A 297 5.66 -28.66 16.91
C ASP A 297 5.67 -27.87 15.58
N GLY A 298 6.32 -28.43 14.54
CA GLY A 298 6.41 -27.85 13.21
C GLY A 298 5.65 -28.67 12.16
N VAL A 299 4.40 -29.05 12.44
CA VAL A 299 3.55 -29.71 11.43
C VAL A 299 3.33 -28.77 10.26
N ALA A 300 3.60 -29.26 9.05
CA ALA A 300 3.38 -28.50 7.81
C ALA A 300 2.02 -28.85 7.20
N TYR A 301 1.28 -27.81 6.80
CA TYR A 301 0.04 -27.93 6.04
C TYR A 301 0.20 -27.22 4.70
N SER A 302 -0.08 -27.91 3.59
CA SER A 302 -0.08 -27.27 2.27
C SER A 302 -1.26 -26.31 2.15
N VAL A 303 -1.02 -25.14 1.57
CA VAL A 303 -2.05 -24.13 1.32
C VAL A 303 -2.64 -24.36 -0.07
N THR A 304 -3.96 -24.55 -0.13
CA THR A 304 -4.71 -24.78 -1.37
C THR A 304 -5.35 -23.50 -1.92
N SER A 305 -5.54 -22.50 -1.07
CA SER A 305 -5.98 -21.16 -1.45
C SER A 305 -5.47 -20.14 -0.43
N LEU A 306 -5.06 -18.97 -0.90
CA LEU A 306 -4.48 -17.92 -0.06
C LEU A 306 -5.11 -16.57 -0.37
N GLY A 307 -5.66 -15.93 0.65
CA GLY A 307 -6.09 -14.53 0.67
C GLY A 307 -5.13 -13.66 1.48
N SER A 308 -5.52 -12.39 1.71
CA SER A 308 -4.67 -11.45 2.47
C SER A 308 -4.55 -11.80 3.95
N THR A 309 -5.61 -12.33 4.58
CA THR A 309 -5.64 -12.70 6.01
C THR A 309 -6.10 -14.14 6.24
N VAL A 310 -6.29 -14.92 5.18
CA VAL A 310 -6.90 -16.25 5.27
C VAL A 310 -6.13 -17.23 4.39
N ALA A 311 -5.87 -18.43 4.91
CA ALA A 311 -5.40 -19.57 4.14
C ALA A 311 -6.40 -20.73 4.25
N ILE A 312 -6.61 -21.43 3.14
CA ILE A 312 -7.30 -22.73 3.12
C ILE A 312 -6.24 -23.81 3.02
N LEU A 313 -6.26 -24.77 3.93
CA LEU A 313 -5.31 -25.86 4.03
C LEU A 313 -5.80 -27.09 3.27
N SER A 314 -4.88 -27.97 2.88
CA SER A 314 -5.18 -29.25 2.23
C SER A 314 -5.88 -30.25 3.16
N ALA A 315 -5.78 -30.07 4.47
CA ALA A 315 -6.43 -30.90 5.49
C ALA A 315 -6.79 -30.05 6.71
N THR A 316 -7.79 -30.49 7.48
CA THR A 316 -8.17 -29.83 8.72
C THR A 316 -7.15 -30.16 9.82
N PRO A 317 -6.51 -29.16 10.45
CA PRO A 317 -5.67 -29.38 11.62
C PRO A 317 -6.46 -30.05 12.75
N ALA A 318 -5.87 -31.04 13.40
CA ALA A 318 -6.46 -31.67 14.56
C ALA A 318 -6.45 -30.70 15.75
N SER A 319 -7.35 -30.92 16.71
CA SER A 319 -7.41 -30.13 17.93
C SER A 319 -6.03 -30.07 18.60
N GLY A 320 -5.57 -28.87 18.95
CA GLY A 320 -4.28 -28.65 19.59
C GLY A 320 -3.10 -28.44 18.64
N CYS A 321 -3.21 -28.81 17.35
CA CYS A 321 -2.11 -28.67 16.38
C CYS A 321 -1.93 -27.25 15.84
N LEU A 322 -2.99 -26.45 15.84
CA LEU A 322 -2.95 -25.06 15.41
C LEU A 322 -4.04 -24.30 16.15
N ASN A 323 -3.63 -23.51 17.15
CA ASN A 323 -4.50 -22.80 18.07
C ASN A 323 -4.46 -21.28 17.82
N GLU A 324 -5.47 -20.58 18.32
CA GLU A 324 -5.46 -19.12 18.34
C GLU A 324 -4.23 -18.58 19.09
N GLY A 325 -3.54 -17.61 18.48
CA GLY A 325 -2.31 -17.02 19.01
C GLY A 325 -1.02 -17.68 18.52
N ASP A 326 -1.08 -18.88 17.93
CA ASP A 326 0.10 -19.57 17.43
C ASP A 326 0.79 -18.76 16.30
N GLU A 327 2.12 -18.74 16.32
CA GLU A 327 2.93 -18.15 15.25
C GLU A 327 3.23 -19.22 14.19
N VAL A 328 2.98 -18.91 12.92
CA VAL A 328 3.19 -19.81 11.79
C VAL A 328 4.12 -19.18 10.78
N MET A 329 4.92 -20.02 10.12
CA MET A 329 5.73 -19.62 8.98
C MET A 329 5.01 -19.98 7.68
N LEU A 330 4.55 -18.98 6.94
CA LEU A 330 4.03 -19.16 5.59
C LEU A 330 5.18 -19.07 4.60
N ILE A 331 5.51 -20.15 3.89
CA ILE A 331 6.65 -20.23 2.97
C ILE A 331 6.27 -20.87 1.64
N ASN A 332 6.77 -20.31 0.53
CA ASN A 332 6.79 -20.98 -0.77
C ASN A 332 8.15 -21.69 -0.93
N LEU A 333 8.14 -23.02 -0.83
CA LEU A 333 9.35 -23.85 -0.94
C LEU A 333 9.70 -24.19 -2.39
N GLN A 334 8.73 -24.13 -3.30
CA GLN A 334 8.89 -24.59 -4.68
C GLN A 334 7.99 -23.81 -5.64
N GLY A 335 8.59 -23.29 -6.70
CA GLY A 335 7.88 -22.70 -7.84
C GLY A 335 7.44 -23.75 -8.87
N THR A 336 6.79 -23.31 -9.93
CA THR A 336 6.45 -24.20 -11.04
C THR A 336 7.66 -24.41 -11.95
N SER A 337 7.61 -25.40 -12.84
CA SER A 337 8.63 -25.56 -13.90
C SER A 337 8.74 -24.36 -14.84
N ALA A 338 7.72 -23.49 -14.86
CA ALA A 338 7.67 -22.30 -15.69
C ALA A 338 8.00 -20.99 -14.94
N SER A 339 8.06 -20.99 -13.61
CA SER A 339 8.17 -19.75 -12.82
C SER A 339 8.61 -19.98 -11.37
N SER A 340 9.52 -19.13 -10.89
CA SER A 340 10.01 -19.08 -9.51
C SER A 340 9.84 -17.71 -8.83
N TYR A 341 8.94 -16.84 -9.33
CA TYR A 341 8.80 -15.45 -8.86
C TYR A 341 8.69 -15.30 -7.34
N SER A 342 8.00 -16.23 -6.70
CA SER A 342 7.70 -16.20 -5.27
C SER A 342 8.43 -17.28 -4.48
N THR A 343 9.25 -18.10 -5.13
CA THR A 343 9.97 -19.19 -4.46
C THR A 343 10.99 -18.62 -3.47
N GLY A 344 10.98 -19.15 -2.25
CA GLY A 344 11.81 -18.65 -1.16
C GLY A 344 11.21 -17.46 -0.40
N ASN A 345 10.06 -16.92 -0.83
CA ASN A 345 9.32 -15.99 -0.01
C ASN A 345 8.78 -16.73 1.22
N TYR A 346 9.01 -16.16 2.40
CA TYR A 346 8.44 -16.61 3.65
C TYR A 346 8.00 -15.44 4.51
N GLU A 347 7.04 -15.61 5.41
CA GLU A 347 6.73 -14.62 6.44
C GLU A 347 6.14 -15.30 7.68
N PHE A 348 6.21 -14.63 8.82
CA PHE A 348 5.61 -15.11 10.06
C PHE A 348 4.27 -14.41 10.28
N LEU A 349 3.23 -15.20 10.57
CA LEU A 349 1.87 -14.72 10.82
C LEU A 349 1.36 -15.33 12.13
N ARG A 350 0.38 -14.69 12.77
CA ARG A 350 -0.26 -15.23 13.99
C ARG A 350 -1.70 -15.62 13.72
N VAL A 351 -2.11 -16.78 14.21
CA VAL A 351 -3.47 -17.30 14.07
C VAL A 351 -4.46 -16.44 14.87
N ALA A 352 -5.51 -15.95 14.22
CA ALA A 352 -6.49 -15.05 14.83
C ALA A 352 -7.65 -15.75 15.55
N HIS A 353 -8.06 -16.95 15.09
CA HIS A 353 -9.21 -17.66 15.62
C HIS A 353 -9.03 -19.17 15.51
N ASN A 354 -9.79 -19.93 16.32
CA ASN A 354 -9.87 -21.38 16.22
C ASN A 354 -10.16 -21.84 14.78
N VAL A 355 -9.26 -22.66 14.26
CA VAL A 355 -9.28 -23.19 12.90
C VAL A 355 -10.51 -24.09 12.72
N THR A 356 -11.55 -23.59 12.07
CA THR A 356 -12.68 -24.42 11.66
C THR A 356 -12.49 -24.85 10.20
N THR A 357 -12.73 -26.12 9.90
CA THR A 357 -12.92 -26.61 8.51
C THR A 357 -11.77 -26.29 7.54
N SER A 358 -10.52 -26.56 7.93
CA SER A 358 -9.29 -26.30 7.15
C SER A 358 -8.99 -24.84 6.83
N GLN A 359 -9.77 -23.89 7.33
CA GLN A 359 -9.54 -22.47 7.13
C GLN A 359 -8.80 -21.87 8.33
N VAL A 360 -7.66 -21.27 8.06
CA VAL A 360 -6.86 -20.52 9.04
C VAL A 360 -6.98 -19.04 8.75
N SER A 361 -7.28 -18.24 9.77
CA SER A 361 -7.30 -16.78 9.68
C SER A 361 -6.11 -16.20 10.46
N PHE A 362 -5.54 -15.12 9.97
CA PHE A 362 -4.39 -14.44 10.55
C PHE A 362 -4.78 -13.09 11.15
N THR A 363 -4.07 -12.70 12.22
CA THR A 363 -4.29 -11.42 12.92
C THR A 363 -3.82 -10.21 12.10
N THR A 364 -2.90 -10.44 11.16
CA THR A 364 -2.35 -9.42 10.26
C THR A 364 -2.48 -9.87 8.81
N GLN A 365 -2.48 -8.90 7.88
CA GLN A 365 -2.36 -9.21 6.46
C GLN A 365 -0.97 -9.73 6.14
N LYS A 366 -0.90 -10.68 5.21
CA LYS A 366 0.36 -11.05 4.58
C LYS A 366 0.94 -9.88 3.77
N THR A 367 2.26 -9.80 3.74
CA THR A 367 3.02 -8.72 3.08
C THR A 367 3.73 -9.20 1.82
N ARG A 368 3.81 -10.52 1.60
CA ARG A 368 4.44 -11.14 0.44
C ARG A 368 3.42 -11.88 -0.43
N PHE A 369 3.88 -12.27 -1.61
CA PHE A 369 3.11 -13.05 -2.58
C PHE A 369 3.73 -14.44 -2.73
N TYR A 370 2.87 -15.43 -2.96
CA TYR A 370 3.23 -16.86 -2.92
C TYR A 370 2.87 -17.60 -4.21
N GLY A 371 2.26 -16.92 -5.18
CA GLY A 371 1.80 -17.51 -6.43
C GLY A 371 2.84 -17.52 -7.55
N SER A 372 2.39 -17.97 -8.71
CA SER A 372 3.20 -18.30 -9.88
C SER A 372 3.50 -17.10 -10.81
N SER A 373 3.00 -15.90 -10.49
CA SER A 373 3.20 -14.67 -11.28
C SER A 373 3.66 -13.51 -10.39
N PHE A 374 4.25 -12.47 -11.00
CA PHE A 374 4.82 -11.34 -10.28
C PHE A 374 3.79 -10.66 -9.36
N GLN A 375 4.14 -10.54 -8.08
CA GLN A 375 3.30 -9.92 -7.03
C GLN A 375 1.84 -10.45 -7.01
N SER A 376 1.68 -11.77 -7.07
CA SER A 376 0.36 -12.42 -7.13
C SER A 376 0.36 -13.76 -6.40
N ASP A 377 -0.80 -14.13 -5.85
CA ASP A 377 -1.06 -15.47 -5.28
C ASP A 377 -1.75 -16.42 -6.28
N ALA A 378 -1.80 -16.03 -7.56
CA ALA A 378 -2.37 -16.84 -8.62
C ALA A 378 -1.63 -18.19 -8.73
N GLY A 379 -2.41 -19.27 -8.72
CA GLY A 379 -1.89 -20.63 -8.86
C GLY A 379 -1.41 -21.28 -7.55
N VAL A 380 -1.53 -20.61 -6.40
CA VAL A 380 -1.39 -21.29 -5.09
C VAL A 380 -2.37 -22.46 -5.03
N GLY A 381 -1.88 -23.64 -4.65
CA GLY A 381 -2.68 -24.87 -4.56
C GLY A 381 -2.93 -25.62 -5.87
N THR A 382 -2.43 -25.15 -7.02
CA THR A 382 -2.74 -25.74 -8.34
C THR A 382 -1.66 -26.68 -8.91
N GLY A 383 -0.51 -26.83 -8.25
CA GLY A 383 0.49 -27.84 -8.62
C GLY A 383 1.89 -27.64 -8.02
N ALA A 384 2.38 -28.68 -7.34
CA ALA A 384 3.74 -28.94 -6.85
C ALA A 384 4.50 -27.76 -6.18
N GLY A 385 3.83 -27.08 -5.24
CA GLY A 385 4.44 -26.14 -4.30
C GLY A 385 3.56 -25.98 -3.07
#